data_AF-A0A920FN11-F1
#
_entry.id   AF-A0A920FN11-F1
#
_cell.length_a   1.000
_cell.length_b   1.000
_cell.length_c   1.000
_cell.angle_alpha   90.00
_cell.angle_beta   90.00
_cell.angle_gamma   90.00
#
_symmetry.space_group_name_H-M   'P 1'
#
loop_
_entity.id
_entity.type
_entity.pdbx_description
1 polymer ?
#
loop_
_entity_poly.entity_id
_entity_poly.type
_entity_poly.pdbx_seq_one_letter_code
_entity_poly.pdbx_strand_id
1 'polypeptide(L)' 'MGRLQESAKDVEQTLNLEPRHFGALSGKGLILMALKDWSGAIEAFEQGLKVHPNMSSAQSHLQFLKKKQKEEMT' A
#
# COMPACT_ATOMS: atom_id res chain seq x y z
N MET A 1 13.68 0.88 11.94
CA MET A 1 12.43 1.68 12.02
C MET A 1 12.58 3.06 11.36
N GLY A 2 13.67 3.81 11.56
CA GLY A 2 13.84 5.16 10.95
C GLY A 2 13.67 5.24 9.42
N ARG A 3 14.27 4.31 8.66
CA ARG A 3 14.15 4.30 7.18
C ARG A 3 12.72 4.16 6.64
N LEU A 4 11.81 3.51 7.39
CA LEU A 4 10.42 3.35 6.96
C LEU A 4 9.63 4.65 7.14
N GLN A 5 9.95 5.43 8.18
CA GLN A 5 9.29 6.72 8.44
C GLN A 5 9.73 7.78 7.42
N GLU A 6 11.02 7.83 7.09
CA GLU A 6 11.52 8.68 6.01
C GLU A 6 10.90 8.30 4.67
N SER A 7 10.87 7.00 4.35
CA SER A 7 10.22 6.52 3.13
C SER A 7 8.72 6.83 3.08
N ALA A 8 8.02 6.76 4.21
CA ALA A 8 6.61 7.14 4.29
C ALA A 8 6.42 8.62 3.96
N LYS A 9 7.29 9.49 4.49
CA LYS A 9 7.26 10.93 4.22
C LYS A 9 7.52 11.25 2.75
N ASP A 10 8.50 10.61 2.12
CA ASP A 10 8.77 10.79 0.69
C ASP A 10 7.60 10.36 -0.18
N VAL A 11 6.96 9.23 0.19
CA VAL A 11 5.75 8.74 -0.47
C VAL A 11 4.58 9.71 -0.28
N GLU A 12 4.37 10.25 0.92
CA GLU A 12 3.34 11.25 1.17
C GLU A 12 3.57 12.53 0.35
N GLN A 13 4.79 13.04 0.30
CA GLN A 13 5.13 14.19 -0.53
C GLN A 13 4.85 13.92 -2.01
N THR A 14 5.19 12.73 -2.49
CA THR A 14 4.91 12.31 -3.87
C THR A 14 3.40 12.28 -4.14
N LEU A 15 2.60 11.73 -3.22
CA LEU A 15 1.15 11.64 -3.38
C LEU A 15 0.44 12.98 -3.20
N ASN A 16 1.02 13.93 -2.47
CA ASN A 16 0.51 15.29 -2.39
C ASN A 16 0.68 16.06 -3.71
N LEU A 17 1.79 15.82 -4.41
CA LEU A 17 2.04 16.40 -5.73
C LEU A 17 1.25 15.67 -6.82
N GLU A 18 1.23 14.34 -6.77
CA GLU A 18 0.60 13.48 -7.75
C GLU A 18 -0.26 12.38 -7.08
N PRO A 19 -1.53 12.68 -6.74
CA PRO A 19 -2.41 11.77 -6.00
C PRO A 19 -2.69 10.45 -6.72
N ARG A 20 -2.51 10.43 -8.05
CA ARG A 20 -2.72 9.25 -8.89
C ARG A 20 -1.42 8.52 -9.21
N HIS A 21 -0.32 8.80 -8.52
CA HIS A 21 0.94 8.11 -8.77
C HIS A 21 0.89 6.66 -8.28
N PHE A 22 0.52 5.72 -9.16
CA PHE A 22 0.32 4.30 -8.82
C PHE A 22 1.58 3.65 -8.18
N GLY A 23 2.78 4.05 -8.60
CA GLY A 23 4.04 3.59 -7.99
C GLY A 23 4.18 3.98 -6.52
N ALA A 24 3.87 5.23 -6.17
CA ALA A 24 3.88 5.73 -4.79
C ALA A 24 2.76 5.11 -3.95
N LEU A 25 1.57 4.89 -4.52
CA LEU A 25 0.48 4.15 -3.86
C LEU A 25 0.88 2.71 -3.53
N SER A 26 1.55 2.02 -4.46
CA SER A 26 2.12 0.68 -4.22
C SER A 26 3.20 0.71 -3.13
N GLY A 27 4.10 1.70 -3.18
CA GLY A 27 5.12 1.92 -2.15
C GLY A 27 4.51 2.17 -0.76
N LYS A 28 3.46 2.99 -0.68
CA LYS A 28 2.68 3.21 0.55
C LYS A 28 2.14 1.88 1.10
N GLY A 29 1.55 1.05 0.24
CA GLY A 29 1.05 -0.27 0.63
C GLY A 29 2.13 -1.16 1.25
N LEU A 30 3.31 -1.21 0.65
CA LEU A 30 4.45 -1.99 1.16
C LEU A 30 4.97 -1.47 2.51
N ILE A 31 5.04 -0.14 2.69
CA ILE A 31 5.45 0.47 3.96
C ILE A 31 4.44 0.12 5.06
N LEU A 32 3.14 0.25 4.78
CA LEU A 32 2.08 -0.07 5.73
C LEU A 32 2.07 -1.56 6.09
N MET A 33 2.35 -2.46 5.13
CA MET A 33 2.59 -3.88 5.41
C MET A 33 3.75 -4.09 6.39
N ALA A 34 4.87 -3.39 6.21
CA ALA A 34 6.02 -3.50 7.11
C ALA A 34 5.71 -2.98 8.52
N LEU A 35 4.80 -2.02 8.63
CA LEU A 35 4.28 -1.48 9.89
C LEU A 35 3.13 -2.31 10.48
N LYS A 36 2.70 -3.38 9.81
CA LYS A 36 1.54 -4.22 10.15
C LYS A 36 0.20 -3.47 10.18
N ASP A 37 0.11 -2.34 9.48
CA ASP A 37 -1.17 -1.70 9.20
C ASP A 37 -1.81 -2.34 7.96
N TRP A 38 -2.48 -3.47 8.18
CA TRP A 38 -3.08 -4.26 7.11
C TRP A 38 -4.21 -3.52 6.39
N SER A 39 -5.03 -2.79 7.15
CA SER A 39 -6.17 -2.04 6.61
C SER A 39 -5.67 -0.89 5.72
N GLY A 40 -4.69 -0.11 6.19
CA GLY A 40 -4.10 0.96 5.40
C GLY A 40 -3.38 0.42 4.16
N ALA A 41 -2.69 -0.72 4.27
CA ALA A 41 -2.04 -1.35 3.11
C ALA A 41 -3.06 -1.79 2.05
N ILE A 42 -4.19 -2.39 2.45
CA ILE A 42 -5.28 -2.75 1.54
C ILE A 42 -5.77 -1.51 0.79
N GLU A 43 -6.06 -0.43 1.50
CA GLU A 43 -6.55 0.81 0.90
C GLU A 43 -5.56 1.37 -0.13
N ALA A 44 -4.26 1.41 0.21
CA ALA A 44 -3.23 1.91 -0.69
C ALA A 44 -3.13 1.10 -1.98
N PHE A 45 -3.16 -0.24 -1.90
CA PHE A 45 -3.16 -1.10 -3.08
C PHE A 45 -4.45 -0.98 -3.90
N GLU A 46 -5.61 -0.85 -3.26
CA GLU A 46 -6.88 -0.62 -3.96
C GLU A 46 -6.90 0.71 -4.71
N GLN A 47 -6.40 1.79 -4.10
CA GLN A 47 -6.24 3.08 -4.78
C GLN A 47 -5.27 2.97 -5.96
N GLY A 48 -4.13 2.28 -5.78
CA GLY A 48 -3.17 2.04 -6.85
C GLY A 48 -3.80 1.30 -8.03
N LEU A 49 -4.57 0.25 -7.76
CA LEU A 49 -5.25 -0.56 -8.79
C LEU A 49 -6.39 0.19 -9.49
N LYS A 50 -7.04 1.16 -8.82
CA LYS A 50 -7.99 2.07 -9.49
C LYS A 50 -7.30 2.92 -10.56
N VAL A 51 -6.04 3.29 -10.36
CA VAL A 51 -5.28 4.07 -11.35
C VAL A 51 -4.64 3.18 -12.41
N HIS A 52 -4.01 2.08 -12.01
CA HIS A 52 -3.36 1.13 -12.89
C HIS A 52 -3.83 -0.30 -12.59
N PRO A 53 -4.93 -0.76 -13.22
CA PRO A 53 -5.55 -2.06 -12.91
C PRO A 53 -4.64 -3.26 -13.14
N ASN A 54 -3.67 -3.14 -14.06
CA ASN A 54 -2.81 -4.25 -14.50
C ASN A 54 -1.53 -4.42 -13.65
N MET A 55 -1.51 -3.93 -12.41
CA MET A 55 -0.38 -4.16 -11.50
C MET A 55 -0.48 -5.55 -10.85
N SER A 56 0.08 -6.57 -11.49
CA SER A 56 0.07 -7.96 -10.97
C SER A 56 0.65 -8.07 -9.55
N SER A 57 1.66 -7.25 -9.23
CA SER A 57 2.23 -7.16 -7.88
C SER A 57 1.21 -6.65 -6.87
N ALA A 58 0.54 -5.53 -7.13
CA ALA A 58 -0.47 -4.97 -6.22
C ALA A 58 -1.67 -5.91 -6.04
N GLN A 59 -2.11 -6.59 -7.10
CA GLN A 59 -3.15 -7.62 -7.01
C GLN A 59 -2.73 -8.76 -6.08
N SER A 60 -1.49 -9.26 -6.21
CA SER A 60 -0.96 -10.32 -5.36
C SER A 60 -0.88 -9.91 -3.88
N HIS A 61 -0.41 -8.69 -3.60
CA HIS A 61 -0.37 -8.16 -2.23
C HIS A 61 -1.77 -8.00 -1.65
N LEU A 62 -2.74 -7.50 -2.43
CA LEU A 62 -4.12 -7.35 -1.98
C LEU A 62 -4.76 -8.69 -1.61
N GLN A 63 -4.52 -9.74 -2.39
CA GLN A 63 -5.00 -11.10 -2.09
C GLN A 63 -4.40 -11.63 -0.78
N PHE A 64 -3.08 -11.47 -0.61
CA PHE A 64 -2.40 -11.85 0.63
C PHE A 64 -2.95 -11.12 1.85
N LEU A 65 -3.12 -9.80 1.74
CA LEU A 65 -3.62 -8.94 2.83
C LEU A 65 -5.05 -9.28 3.23
N LYS A 66 -5.96 -9.50 2.26
CA LYS A 66 -7.34 -9.90 2.55
C LYS A 66 -7.42 -11.24 3.27
N LYS A 67 -6.53 -12.18 2.93
CA LYS A 67 -6.42 -13.46 3.66
C LYS A 67 -5.94 -13.23 5.10
N LYS A 68 -4.90 -12.42 5.28
CA LYS A 68 -4.35 -12.08 6.61
C LYS A 68 -5.37 -11.40 7.52
N GLN A 69 -6.10 -10.42 6.99
CA GLN A 69 -7.16 -9.73 7.74
C GLN A 69 -8.25 -10.69 8.21
N LYS A 70 -8.62 -11.68 7.38
CA LYS A 70 -9.58 -12.71 7.77
C LYS A 70 -9.05 -13.63 8.87
N GLU A 71 -7.78 -14.04 8.79
CA GLU A 71 -7.13 -14.87 9.81
C GLU A 71 -7.06 -14.18 11.19
N GLU A 72 -6.84 -12.85 11.23
CA GLU A 72 -6.77 -12.09 12.49
C GLU A 72 -8.14 -11.80 13.13
N MET A 73 -9.24 -11.93 12.37
CA MET A 73 -10.60 -11.76 12.87
C MET A 73 -11.25 -13.06 13.35
N THR A 74 -10.55 -14.20 13.25
CA THR A 74 -11.04 -15.54 13.65
C THR A 74 -10.37 -15.97 14.94
#